data_AF-A0A972URA2-F1
#
_entry.id   AF-A0A972URA2-F1
#
_cell.length_a   1.000
_cell.length_b   1.000
_cell.length_c   1.000
_cell.angle_alpha   90.00
_cell.angle_beta   90.00
_cell.angle_gamma   90.00
#
_symmetry.space_group_name_H-M   'P 1'
#
loop_
_entity.id
_entity.type
_entity.pdbx_description
1 polymer ?
#
loop_
_entity_poly.entity_id
_entity_poly.type
_entity_poly.pdbx_seq_one_letter_code
_entity_poly.pdbx_strand_id
1 'polypeptide(L)'
;MSRPRRLPAIACILAMFAVFVPFGPVRAADGFFSGLPDLPLMPKLGEDRAAEVVFDKPEGRIVTLTARGRVSRQAVMGYYARALPQLGWKMDRPGRFRRDGEILLLTTSGTGKDLTVQISLAPE
;
A
#
# COMPACT_ATOMS: atom_id res chain seq x y z
N MET A 1 -67.24 22.80 -17.17
CA MET A 1 -66.37 24.00 -17.29
C MET A 1 -65.14 23.81 -16.43
N SER A 2 -63.91 24.26 -16.72
CA SER A 2 -63.13 24.60 -17.92
C SER A 2 -61.76 25.03 -17.35
N ARG A 3 -60.65 24.45 -17.83
CA ARG A 3 -59.28 24.79 -17.40
C ARG A 3 -58.94 26.26 -17.70
N PRO A 4 -57.89 26.83 -17.09
CA PRO A 4 -56.66 26.84 -17.87
C PRO A 4 -55.38 26.48 -17.09
N ARG A 5 -54.47 25.97 -17.89
CA ARG A 5 -53.16 25.37 -17.67
C ARG A 5 -52.10 26.48 -17.62
N ARG A 6 -51.20 26.49 -16.64
CA ARG A 6 -49.94 27.27 -16.71
C ARG A 6 -48.75 26.48 -16.14
N LEU A 7 -47.86 26.09 -17.05
CA LEU A 7 -46.44 25.78 -16.91
C LEU A 7 -45.75 26.60 -18.03
N PRO A 8 -44.45 26.96 -17.99
CA PRO A 8 -43.40 26.56 -17.03
C PRO A 8 -42.54 27.75 -16.51
N ALA A 9 -41.72 27.52 -15.48
CA ALA A 9 -40.52 28.32 -15.26
C ALA A 9 -39.36 27.36 -14.94
N ILE A 10 -38.40 27.39 -15.84
CA ILE A 10 -37.16 26.62 -15.88
C ILE A 10 -36.16 27.25 -14.91
N ALA A 11 -35.22 26.43 -14.44
CA ALA A 11 -33.96 26.81 -13.81
C ALA A 11 -34.03 27.33 -12.36
N CYS A 12 -34.03 26.40 -11.40
CA CYS A 12 -33.30 26.59 -10.16
C CYS A 12 -32.56 25.30 -9.79
N ILE A 13 -31.31 25.22 -10.28
CA ILE A 13 -30.16 24.67 -9.55
C ILE A 13 -30.05 23.13 -9.52
N LEU A 14 -29.55 22.59 -10.64
CA LEU A 14 -28.56 21.49 -10.60
C LEU A 14 -27.34 22.00 -9.79
N ALA A 15 -27.18 21.58 -8.54
CA ALA A 15 -25.91 21.67 -7.83
C ALA A 15 -25.87 20.69 -6.65
N MET A 16 -26.12 19.41 -6.92
CA MET A 16 -25.70 18.33 -6.03
C MET A 16 -24.68 17.47 -6.80
N PHE A 17 -23.68 18.15 -7.34
CA PHE A 17 -22.50 17.55 -7.92
C PHE A 17 -21.36 17.77 -6.91
N ALA A 18 -20.59 16.71 -6.69
CA ALA A 18 -19.23 16.75 -6.15
C ALA A 18 -19.07 17.15 -4.67
N VAL A 19 -19.32 16.20 -3.77
CA VAL A 19 -18.27 15.92 -2.78
C VAL A 19 -17.21 15.08 -3.50
N PHE A 20 -16.44 15.78 -4.32
CA PHE A 20 -15.16 15.30 -4.83
C PHE A 20 -14.29 15.16 -3.57
N VAL A 21 -14.16 13.95 -3.03
CA VAL A 21 -13.11 13.69 -2.05
C VAL A 21 -11.81 13.75 -2.84
N PRO A 22 -10.95 14.77 -2.69
CA PRO A 22 -9.64 14.68 -3.27
C PRO A 22 -8.94 13.54 -2.53
N PHE A 23 -8.77 12.40 -3.19
CA PHE A 23 -7.65 11.52 -2.89
C PHE A 23 -6.40 12.35 -3.16
N GLY A 24 -5.95 13.07 -2.14
CA GLY A 24 -4.69 13.80 -2.21
C GLY A 24 -3.57 12.80 -2.54
N PRO A 25 -2.59 13.19 -3.37
CA PRO A 25 -1.50 12.29 -3.70
C PRO A 25 -0.72 11.99 -2.42
N VAL A 26 -0.78 10.74 -1.94
CA VAL A 26 0.25 10.22 -1.03
C VAL A 26 1.54 10.16 -1.84
N ARG A 27 2.35 11.21 -1.78
CA ARG A 27 3.74 11.15 -2.22
C ARG A 27 4.55 10.56 -1.07
N ALA A 28 4.71 9.25 -1.09
CA ALA A 28 5.74 8.59 -0.31
C ALA A 28 6.34 7.47 -1.17
N ALA A 29 7.36 7.81 -1.94
CA ALA A 29 8.31 6.84 -2.46
C ALA A 29 9.68 7.50 -2.38
N ASP A 30 10.19 7.63 -1.14
CA ASP A 30 11.62 7.81 -0.94
C ASP A 30 12.26 6.42 -1.09
N GLY A 31 12.49 6.01 -2.34
CA GLY A 31 13.16 4.76 -2.72
C GLY A 31 12.29 3.50 -2.80
N PHE A 32 12.85 2.49 -3.45
CA PHE A 32 12.32 1.12 -3.56
C PHE A 32 13.39 0.15 -3.06
N PHE A 33 12.97 -1.05 -2.63
CA PHE A 33 13.92 -2.11 -2.28
C PHE A 33 14.71 -2.57 -3.52
N SER A 34 15.98 -2.91 -3.37
CA SER A 34 16.79 -3.37 -4.50
C SER A 34 16.31 -4.69 -5.08
N GLY A 35 15.94 -5.65 -4.23
CA GLY A 35 15.48 -6.97 -4.66
C GLY A 35 14.02 -7.03 -5.11
N LEU A 36 13.22 -5.98 -4.83
CA LEU A 36 11.83 -5.84 -5.28
C LEU A 36 11.59 -4.39 -5.71
N PRO A 37 11.92 -4.03 -6.96
CA PRO A 37 11.93 -2.63 -7.42
C PRO A 37 10.54 -1.99 -7.47
N ASP A 38 9.46 -2.78 -7.45
CA ASP A 38 8.08 -2.28 -7.37
C ASP A 38 7.60 -2.12 -5.93
N LEU A 39 8.40 -2.55 -4.94
CA LEU A 39 8.05 -2.50 -3.53
C LEU A 39 8.63 -1.23 -2.88
N PRO A 40 7.78 -0.30 -2.41
CA PRO A 40 8.26 0.97 -1.89
C PRO A 40 8.98 0.77 -0.56
N LEU A 41 10.16 1.38 -0.41
CA LEU A 41 10.86 1.46 0.86
C LEU A 41 10.23 2.59 1.69
N MET A 42 9.76 2.28 2.90
CA MET A 42 9.20 3.30 3.77
C MET A 42 10.26 4.38 4.08
N PRO A 43 9.94 5.68 3.96
CA PRO A 43 10.84 6.74 4.38
C PRO A 43 11.33 6.53 5.81
N LYS A 44 12.62 6.82 6.06
CA LYS A 44 13.33 6.59 7.35
C LYS A 44 13.66 5.13 7.67
N LEU A 45 13.33 4.18 6.78
CA LEU A 45 13.97 2.87 6.78
C LEU A 45 15.16 2.89 5.82
N GLY A 46 16.26 2.27 6.22
CA GLY A 46 17.38 1.92 5.35
C GLY A 46 17.38 0.43 5.06
N GLU A 47 17.43 0.04 3.80
CA GLU A 47 17.59 -1.36 3.38
C GLU A 47 18.95 -1.90 3.84
N ASP A 48 18.93 -3.07 4.48
CA ASP A 48 20.14 -3.84 4.76
C ASP A 48 20.37 -4.82 3.62
N ARG A 49 21.09 -4.36 2.59
CA ARG A 49 21.42 -5.16 1.40
C ARG A 49 22.28 -6.38 1.71
N ALA A 50 23.02 -6.38 2.82
CA ALA A 50 23.80 -7.55 3.23
C ALA A 50 22.90 -8.67 3.80
N ALA A 51 21.66 -8.35 4.16
CA ALA A 51 20.64 -9.28 4.65
C ALA A 51 19.57 -9.60 3.60
N GLU A 52 19.80 -9.26 2.33
CA GLU A 52 18.99 -9.73 1.22
C GLU A 52 19.29 -11.21 0.96
N VAL A 53 18.24 -12.02 0.84
CA VAL A 53 18.36 -13.44 0.56
C VAL A 53 17.40 -13.82 -0.56
N VAL A 54 17.95 -14.37 -1.65
CA VAL A 54 17.19 -14.86 -2.80
C VAL A 54 17.43 -16.37 -2.93
N PHE A 55 16.35 -17.13 -2.96
CA PHE A 55 16.38 -18.56 -3.23
C PHE A 55 15.58 -18.85 -4.50
N ASP A 56 16.26 -19.30 -5.53
CA ASP A 56 15.65 -19.76 -6.78
C ASP A 56 15.48 -21.28 -6.76
N LYS A 57 14.26 -21.74 -7.07
CA LYS A 57 13.90 -23.16 -7.20
C LYS A 57 13.02 -23.39 -8.43
N PRO A 58 12.89 -24.63 -8.93
CA PRO A 58 11.99 -24.94 -10.05
C PRO A 58 10.55 -24.49 -9.80
N GLU A 59 10.10 -24.52 -8.55
CA GLU A 59 8.74 -24.18 -8.13
C GLU A 59 8.51 -22.67 -7.94
N GLY A 60 9.57 -21.86 -8.02
CA GLY A 60 9.50 -20.40 -7.94
C GLY A 60 10.67 -19.75 -7.19
N ARG A 61 10.64 -18.42 -7.14
CA ARG A 61 11.66 -17.59 -6.46
C ARG A 61 11.13 -17.10 -5.12
N ILE A 62 11.93 -17.27 -4.08
CA ILE A 62 11.67 -16.70 -2.74
C ILE A 62 12.66 -15.55 -2.52
N VAL A 63 12.14 -14.37 -2.22
CA VAL A 63 12.94 -13.16 -1.94
C VAL A 63 12.69 -12.73 -0.50
N THR A 64 13.75 -12.50 0.26
CA THR A 64 13.69 -11.92 1.61
C THR A 64 14.52 -10.65 1.66
N LEU A 65 13.90 -9.57 2.11
CA LEU A 65 14.49 -8.24 2.23
C LEU A 65 14.42 -7.77 3.67
N THR A 66 15.42 -7.03 4.10
CA THR A 66 15.49 -6.48 5.45
C THR A 66 15.70 -4.97 5.37
N ALA A 67 14.99 -4.20 6.19
CA ALA A 67 15.24 -2.78 6.37
C ALA A 67 15.17 -2.41 7.85
N ARG A 68 15.94 -1.39 8.27
CA ARG A 68 15.99 -0.93 9.66
C ARG A 68 15.82 0.57 9.77
N GLY A 69 15.26 1.03 10.88
CA GLY A 69 15.17 2.45 11.15
C GLY A 69 14.52 2.80 12.48
N ARG A 70 14.63 4.07 12.85
CA ARG A 70 14.00 4.65 14.04
C ARG A 70 12.55 5.01 13.74
N VAL A 71 11.70 4.00 13.62
CA VAL A 71 10.26 4.14 13.34
C VAL A 71 9.44 3.18 14.21
N SER A 72 8.17 3.51 14.46
CA SER A 72 7.30 2.62 15.25
C SER A 72 6.73 1.48 14.40
N ARG A 73 6.43 0.34 15.03
CA ARG A 73 5.70 -0.77 14.39
C ARG A 73 4.40 -0.30 13.75
N GLN A 74 3.63 0.54 14.45
CA GLN A 74 2.37 1.07 13.94
C GLN A 74 2.57 1.92 12.68
N ALA A 75 3.62 2.74 12.62
CA ALA A 75 3.94 3.55 11.45
C ALA A 75 4.27 2.66 10.24
N VAL A 76 5.07 1.60 10.43
CA VAL A 76 5.38 0.61 9.39
C VAL A 76 4.13 -0.11 8.90
N MET A 77 3.34 -0.68 9.81
CA MET A 77 2.12 -1.41 9.46
C MET A 77 1.14 -0.49 8.71
N GLY A 78 0.94 0.74 9.19
CA GLY A 78 0.05 1.72 8.56
C GLY A 78 0.55 2.20 7.20
N TYR A 79 1.87 2.30 7.00
CA TYR A 79 2.45 2.63 5.71
C TYR A 79 2.14 1.55 4.66
N TYR A 80 2.54 0.30 4.93
CA TYR A 80 2.36 -0.79 3.97
C TYR A 80 0.89 -1.18 3.76
N ALA A 81 0.05 -1.05 4.78
CA ALA A 81 -1.40 -1.24 4.63
C ALA A 81 -2.05 -0.22 3.68
N ARG A 82 -1.46 0.98 3.51
CA ARG A 82 -1.92 1.97 2.52
C ARG A 82 -1.23 1.83 1.17
N ALA A 83 0.07 1.56 1.16
CA ALA A 83 0.88 1.52 -0.06
C ALA A 83 0.60 0.27 -0.91
N LEU A 84 0.57 -0.91 -0.30
CA LEU A 84 0.48 -2.17 -1.04
C LEU A 84 -0.83 -2.35 -1.82
N PRO A 85 -2.02 -1.98 -1.28
CA PRO A 85 -3.26 -2.06 -2.06
C PRO A 85 -3.27 -1.22 -3.34
N GLN A 86 -2.53 -0.11 -3.38
CA GLN A 86 -2.40 0.72 -4.59
C GLN A 86 -1.59 0.02 -5.69
N LEU A 87 -0.84 -1.04 -5.33
CA LEU A 87 -0.01 -1.85 -6.21
C LEU A 87 -0.66 -3.21 -6.53
N GLY A 88 -1.95 -3.36 -6.24
CA GLY A 88 -2.72 -4.58 -6.50
C GLY A 88 -2.67 -5.64 -5.40
N TRP A 89 -1.92 -5.42 -4.32
CA TRP A 89 -1.85 -6.37 -3.20
C TRP A 89 -3.12 -6.35 -2.35
N LYS A 90 -3.74 -7.52 -2.18
CA LYS A 90 -4.89 -7.70 -1.30
C LYS A 90 -4.41 -8.11 0.09
N MET A 91 -4.83 -7.38 1.12
CA MET A 91 -4.48 -7.73 2.51
C MET A 91 -5.42 -8.85 3.02
N ASP A 92 -4.85 -10.00 3.35
CA ASP A 92 -5.61 -11.10 3.97
C ASP A 92 -5.80 -10.87 5.47
N ARG A 93 -4.72 -10.44 6.11
CA ARG A 93 -4.61 -10.17 7.55
C ARG A 93 -3.43 -9.20 7.76
N PRO A 94 -3.32 -8.53 8.92
CA PRO A 94 -2.24 -7.58 9.15
C PRO A 94 -0.86 -8.18 8.85
N GLY A 95 -0.13 -7.57 7.91
CA GLY A 95 1.21 -8.00 7.51
C GLY A 95 1.25 -9.19 6.55
N ARG A 96 0.12 -9.65 6.01
CA ARG A 96 0.07 -10.67 4.96
C ARG A 96 -0.77 -10.17 3.78
N PHE A 97 -0.18 -10.21 2.61
CA PHE A 97 -0.78 -9.72 1.38
C PHE A 97 -0.67 -10.77 0.27
N ARG A 98 -1.60 -10.76 -0.68
CA ARG A 98 -1.61 -11.62 -1.85
C ARG A 98 -1.79 -10.83 -3.15
N ARG A 99 -1.08 -11.23 -4.19
CA ARG A 99 -1.19 -10.67 -5.55
C ARG A 99 -0.68 -11.70 -6.56
N ASP A 100 -1.45 -11.98 -7.60
CA ASP A 100 -1.02 -12.79 -8.75
C ASP A 100 -0.36 -14.14 -8.42
N GLY A 101 -0.90 -14.87 -7.43
CA GLY A 101 -0.33 -16.15 -6.97
C GLY A 101 0.93 -16.01 -6.12
N GLU A 102 1.24 -14.81 -5.64
CA GLU A 102 2.32 -14.52 -4.69
C GLU A 102 1.75 -14.12 -3.33
N ILE A 103 2.49 -14.45 -2.27
CA ILE A 103 2.28 -14.00 -0.90
C ILE A 103 3.44 -13.08 -0.50
N LEU A 104 3.10 -11.89 0.00
CA LEU A 104 4.02 -11.00 0.69
C LEU A 104 3.75 -11.04 2.20
N LEU A 105 4.77 -11.41 2.98
CA LEU A 105 4.77 -11.39 4.42
C LEU A 105 5.64 -10.24 4.94
N LEU A 106 5.03 -9.37 5.73
CA LEU A 106 5.69 -8.27 6.43
C LEU A 106 5.72 -8.58 7.92
N THR A 107 6.93 -8.72 8.45
CA THR A 107 7.18 -8.92 9.88
C THR A 107 8.05 -7.80 10.41
N THR A 108 7.86 -7.47 11.69
CA THR A 108 8.69 -6.46 12.35
C THR A 108 9.17 -6.99 13.68
N SER A 109 10.41 -6.70 14.02
CA SER A 109 11.08 -7.07 15.28
C SER A 109 11.85 -5.87 15.84
N GLY A 110 12.23 -5.93 17.11
CA GLY A 110 12.88 -4.81 17.80
C GLY A 110 11.89 -3.75 18.30
N THR A 111 12.42 -2.57 18.64
CA THR A 111 11.69 -1.46 19.27
C THR A 111 11.81 -0.19 18.44
N GLY A 112 11.01 0.85 18.71
CA GLY A 112 10.97 2.06 17.89
C GLY A 112 12.29 2.85 17.76
N LYS A 113 13.31 2.53 18.58
CA LYS A 113 14.66 3.08 18.45
C LYS A 113 15.48 2.36 17.37
N ASP A 114 15.23 1.06 17.17
CA ASP A 114 15.96 0.15 16.29
C ASP A 114 14.98 -0.92 15.74
N LEU A 115 13.98 -0.48 14.98
CA LEU A 115 12.98 -1.41 14.42
C LEU A 115 13.57 -2.07 13.19
N THR A 116 13.46 -3.39 13.11
CA THR A 116 13.76 -4.18 11.91
C THR A 116 12.46 -4.58 11.24
N VAL A 117 12.39 -4.38 9.93
CA VAL A 117 11.32 -4.82 9.04
C VAL A 117 11.89 -5.89 8.14
N GLN A 118 11.25 -7.05 8.12
CA GLN A 118 11.59 -8.12 7.20
C GLN A 118 10.39 -8.38 6.29
N ILE A 119 10.67 -8.39 5.00
CA ILE A 119 9.69 -8.64 3.94
C ILE A 119 10.09 -9.94 3.25
N SER A 120 9.14 -10.84 3.09
CA SER A 120 9.32 -12.09 2.35
C SER A 120 8.28 -12.18 1.26
N LEU A 121 8.72 -12.51 0.05
CA LEU A 121 7.89 -12.77 -1.11
C LEU A 121 8.09 -14.23 -1.53
N ALA A 122 7.00 -14.95 -1.72
CA ALA A 122 7.01 -16.34 -2.17
C ALA A 122 5.76 -16.65 -3.00
N PRO A 123 5.77 -17.69 -3.86
CA PRO A 123 4.56 -18.25 -4.45
C PRO A 123 3.54 -18.69 -3.37
N GLU A 124 2.25 -18.60 -3.70
CA GLU A 124 1.13 -19.12 -2.88
C GLU A 124 1.09 -20.66 -2.81
#